data_AF-A0A373W4G6-F1
#
_entry.id   AF-A0A373W4G6-F1
#
_cell.length_a   1.000
_cell.length_b   1.000
_cell.length_c   1.000
_cell.angle_alpha   90.00
_cell.angle_beta   90.00
_cell.angle_gamma   90.00
#
_symmetry.space_group_name_H-M   'P 1'
#
loop_
_entity.id
_entity.type
_entity.pdbx_description
1 polymer ?
#
loop_
_entity_poly.entity_id
_entity_poly.type
_entity_poly.pdbx_seq_one_letter_code
_entity_poly.pdbx_strand_id
1 'polypeptide(L)'
;MSNYALENKTENLISIINPGLNGKSGIEVALLYRILPCKEIDSSELVKDAYIIQYGEDIPKDEFGEIHADTIFNAFIPFRDFCVAKLIILARKDKCYQPLKNRTYRKDLNELIYLYLDDIFRGYEDLRELFDKYFDLMYSFSNFMPVPRYFNGSEWKRGKGDWKLNKDYPSLFLDNLNDETSSVYNREKNKVWLETNMEKYNIKEMYALNPPYSIGEYYSDEKLLNLKEFVQEAVRIIEERFKEQQSRLCKF
;
A
#
# COMPACT_ATOMS: atom_id res chain seq x y z
N MET A 1 -17.51 5.53 -23.00
CA MET A 1 -16.30 6.39 -22.90
C MET A 1 -15.21 5.52 -22.32
N SER A 2 -14.00 5.59 -22.88
CA SER A 2 -12.86 4.90 -22.28
C SER A 2 -12.23 5.79 -21.21
N ASN A 3 -11.81 5.18 -20.09
CA ASN A 3 -11.20 5.88 -18.97
C ASN A 3 -9.76 5.37 -18.82
N TYR A 4 -8.81 6.30 -18.73
CA TYR A 4 -7.37 5.98 -18.70
C TYR A 4 -6.99 5.00 -17.61
N ALA A 5 -7.53 5.15 -16.39
CA ALA A 5 -7.20 4.28 -15.26
C ALA A 5 -7.71 2.83 -15.46
N LEU A 6 -8.77 2.65 -16.26
CA LEU A 6 -9.29 1.33 -16.60
C LEU A 6 -8.55 0.68 -17.78
N GLU A 7 -8.00 1.49 -18.69
CA GLU A 7 -7.16 1.00 -19.79
C GLU A 7 -5.73 0.67 -19.32
N ASN A 8 -5.17 1.48 -18.42
CA ASN A 8 -3.78 1.41 -17.99
C ASN A 8 -3.66 0.97 -16.52
N LYS A 9 -4.21 -0.21 -16.21
CA LYS A 9 -4.33 -0.74 -14.84
C LYS A 9 -3.01 -1.09 -14.16
N THR A 10 -1.88 -0.97 -14.85
CA THR A 10 -0.54 -1.27 -14.28
C THR A 10 0.30 -0.01 -14.12
N GLU A 11 -0.16 1.13 -14.64
CA GLU A 11 0.56 2.38 -14.53
C GLU A 11 0.25 3.09 -13.22
N ASN A 12 1.26 3.72 -12.67
CA ASN A 12 1.16 4.45 -11.43
C ASN A 12 0.36 5.74 -11.61
N LEU A 13 -0.83 5.82 -11.01
CA LEU A 13 -1.69 7.00 -11.15
C LEU A 13 -1.12 8.27 -10.50
N ILE A 14 -0.09 8.16 -9.64
CA ILE A 14 0.55 9.34 -9.04
C ILE A 14 1.02 10.31 -10.12
N SER A 15 1.83 9.83 -11.06
CA SER A 15 2.46 10.68 -12.09
C SER A 15 1.46 11.20 -13.12
N ILE A 16 0.35 10.48 -13.31
CA ILE A 16 -0.77 10.89 -14.16
C ILE A 16 -1.54 12.06 -13.54
N ILE A 17 -1.84 11.97 -12.23
CA ILE A 17 -2.64 12.98 -11.52
C ILE A 17 -1.78 14.19 -11.08
N ASN A 18 -0.48 13.99 -10.90
CA ASN A 18 0.47 15.01 -10.48
C ASN A 18 1.50 15.26 -11.60
N PRO A 19 1.24 16.20 -12.53
CA PRO A 19 2.09 16.44 -13.69
C PRO A 19 3.56 16.77 -13.37
N GLY A 20 3.83 17.33 -12.17
CA GLY A 20 5.20 17.57 -11.69
C GLY A 20 6.02 16.30 -11.44
N LEU A 21 5.37 15.13 -11.45
CA LEU A 21 5.97 13.81 -11.31
C LEU A 21 5.90 12.98 -12.60
N ASN A 22 5.57 13.61 -13.74
CA ASN A 22 5.46 12.93 -15.02
C ASN A 22 6.77 12.19 -15.39
N GLY A 23 6.63 10.98 -15.94
CA GLY A 23 7.75 10.11 -16.31
C GLY A 23 8.42 9.38 -15.14
N LYS A 24 7.95 9.54 -13.90
CA LYS A 24 8.41 8.77 -12.74
C LYS A 24 7.48 7.59 -12.46
N SER A 25 8.07 6.51 -11.95
CA SER A 25 7.37 5.28 -11.54
C SER A 25 8.02 4.67 -10.30
N GLY A 26 7.45 3.56 -9.83
CA GLY A 26 7.94 2.70 -8.78
C GLY A 26 8.13 3.38 -7.42
N ILE A 27 9.20 2.99 -6.74
CA ILE A 27 9.62 3.50 -5.45
C ILE A 27 9.82 5.01 -5.50
N GLU A 28 10.41 5.52 -6.58
CA GLU A 28 10.77 6.93 -6.69
C GLU A 28 9.53 7.82 -6.60
N VAL A 29 8.53 7.56 -7.44
CA VAL A 29 7.32 8.37 -7.48
C VAL A 29 6.50 8.20 -6.19
N ALA A 30 6.49 7.00 -5.61
CA ALA A 30 5.83 6.72 -4.34
C ALA A 30 6.44 7.51 -3.17
N LEU A 31 7.77 7.62 -3.11
CA LEU A 31 8.45 8.43 -2.10
C LEU A 31 8.17 9.92 -2.30
N LEU A 32 8.31 10.43 -3.53
CA LEU A 32 8.05 11.84 -3.84
C LEU A 32 6.61 12.23 -3.53
N TYR A 33 5.63 11.36 -3.78
CA TYR A 33 4.24 11.57 -3.40
C TYR A 33 4.03 11.78 -1.90
N ARG A 34 4.88 11.16 -1.06
CA ARG A 34 4.83 11.33 0.40
C ARG A 34 5.68 12.48 0.93
N ILE A 35 6.58 13.03 0.11
CA ILE A 35 7.51 14.11 0.49
C ILE A 35 6.96 15.46 0.04
N LEU A 36 6.43 15.52 -1.18
CA LEU A 36 5.98 16.74 -1.82
C LEU A 36 4.48 16.99 -1.57
N PRO A 37 4.03 18.25 -1.58
CA PRO A 37 2.61 18.56 -1.61
C PRO A 37 2.02 18.11 -2.96
N CYS A 38 1.31 16.99 -2.95
CA CYS A 38 0.67 16.39 -4.12
C CYS A 38 -0.84 16.39 -3.97
N LYS A 39 -1.55 16.36 -5.11
CA LYS A 39 -2.98 16.09 -5.14
C LYS A 39 -3.21 14.62 -4.80
N GLU A 40 -4.14 14.36 -3.89
CA GLU A 40 -4.55 13.02 -3.54
C GLU A 40 -5.20 12.29 -4.73
N ILE A 41 -4.82 11.03 -4.92
CA ILE A 41 -5.21 10.25 -6.10
C ILE A 41 -6.68 9.84 -6.06
N ASP A 42 -7.13 9.41 -4.89
CA ASP A 42 -8.45 8.86 -4.62
C ASP A 42 -9.59 9.86 -4.80
N SER A 43 -9.31 11.13 -4.54
CA SER A 43 -10.26 12.23 -4.74
C SER A 43 -10.26 12.80 -6.17
N SER A 44 -9.43 12.26 -7.08
CA SER A 44 -9.36 12.73 -8.47
C SER A 44 -10.59 12.31 -9.30
N GLU A 45 -11.00 13.18 -10.23
CA GLU A 45 -12.11 12.89 -11.16
C GLU A 45 -11.84 11.64 -12.02
N LEU A 46 -10.57 11.42 -12.39
CA LEU A 46 -10.16 10.22 -13.13
C LEU A 46 -10.56 8.93 -12.41
N VAL A 47 -10.31 8.87 -11.09
CA VAL A 47 -10.63 7.70 -10.26
C VAL A 47 -12.13 7.59 -10.02
N LYS A 48 -12.83 8.71 -9.78
CA LYS A 48 -14.30 8.72 -9.61
C LYS A 48 -15.02 8.17 -10.84
N ASP A 49 -14.69 8.69 -12.02
CA ASP A 49 -15.27 8.24 -13.28
C ASP A 49 -14.98 6.76 -13.52
N ALA A 50 -13.75 6.34 -13.27
CA ALA A 50 -13.34 4.95 -13.41
C ALA A 50 -14.10 4.03 -12.45
N TYR A 51 -14.37 4.47 -11.22
CA TYR A 51 -15.11 3.70 -10.23
C TYR A 51 -16.56 3.49 -10.66
N ILE A 52 -17.21 4.55 -11.16
CA ILE A 52 -18.59 4.50 -11.68
C ILE A 52 -18.66 3.53 -12.87
N ILE A 53 -17.71 3.61 -13.81
CA ILE A 53 -17.66 2.69 -14.96
C ILE A 53 -17.46 1.24 -14.49
N GLN A 54 -16.62 1.01 -13.49
CA GLN A 54 -16.24 -0.32 -13.03
C GLN A 54 -17.32 -1.00 -12.14
N TYR A 55 -18.02 -0.23 -11.31
CA TYR A 55 -18.96 -0.77 -10.30
C TYR A 55 -20.41 -0.33 -10.50
N GLY A 56 -20.69 0.62 -11.39
CA GLY A 56 -22.05 1.10 -11.67
C GLY A 56 -22.64 1.99 -10.58
N GLU A 57 -21.81 2.48 -9.65
CA GLU A 57 -22.21 3.32 -8.52
C GLU A 57 -21.12 4.33 -8.17
N ASP A 58 -21.49 5.37 -7.42
CA ASP A 58 -20.54 6.36 -6.90
C ASP A 58 -19.61 5.73 -5.85
N ILE A 59 -18.41 6.32 -5.70
CA ILE A 59 -17.52 5.97 -4.59
C ILE A 59 -18.26 6.19 -3.26
N PRO A 60 -18.34 5.17 -2.38
CA PRO A 60 -18.98 5.30 -1.08
C PRO A 60 -18.40 6.46 -0.27
N LYS A 61 -19.31 7.27 0.26
CA LYS A 61 -19.00 8.38 1.17
C LYS A 61 -19.21 7.93 2.61
N ASP A 62 -18.45 8.52 3.53
CA ASP A 62 -18.67 8.34 4.96
C ASP A 62 -19.90 9.10 5.46
N GLU A 63 -20.13 9.04 6.78
CA GLU A 63 -21.26 9.72 7.45
C GLU A 63 -21.23 11.25 7.34
N PHE A 64 -20.12 11.84 6.88
CA PHE A 64 -19.95 13.27 6.66
C PHE A 64 -20.01 13.65 5.17
N GLY A 65 -20.19 12.67 4.28
CA GLY A 65 -20.24 12.90 2.83
C GLY A 65 -18.87 12.94 2.16
N GLU A 66 -17.81 12.55 2.87
CA GLU A 66 -16.43 12.54 2.36
C GLU A 66 -16.07 11.18 1.77
N ILE A 67 -15.33 11.19 0.67
CA ILE A 67 -14.74 9.97 0.11
C ILE A 67 -13.46 9.68 0.89
N HIS A 68 -13.36 8.48 1.47
CA HIS A 68 -12.13 7.98 2.04
C HIS A 68 -11.68 6.75 1.27
N ALA A 69 -10.59 6.85 0.50
CA ALA A 69 -9.94 5.66 -0.06
C ALA A 69 -8.63 5.39 0.67
N ASP A 70 -8.79 4.89 1.89
CA ASP A 70 -7.67 4.29 2.59
C ASP A 70 -7.25 3.00 1.88
N THR A 71 -5.94 2.76 1.76
CA THR A 71 -5.43 1.64 0.96
C THR A 71 -5.54 0.32 1.73
N ILE A 72 -6.20 -0.68 1.12
CA ILE A 72 -6.22 -2.06 1.63
C ILE A 72 -4.79 -2.63 1.63
N PHE A 73 -4.03 -2.34 0.58
CA PHE A 73 -2.65 -2.75 0.37
C PHE A 73 -1.67 -1.65 0.76
N ASN A 74 -0.57 -2.00 1.45
CA ASN A 74 0.48 -1.04 1.73
C ASN A 74 1.88 -1.63 1.52
N ALA A 75 2.50 -1.30 0.38
CA ALA A 75 3.87 -1.68 0.06
C ALA A 75 4.91 -0.98 0.96
N PHE A 76 4.57 0.14 1.62
CA PHE A 76 5.54 0.89 2.43
C PHE A 76 6.02 0.15 3.66
N ILE A 77 5.25 -0.78 4.23
CA ILE A 77 5.67 -1.48 5.45
C ILE A 77 6.89 -2.38 5.19
N PRO A 78 6.80 -3.41 4.33
CA PRO A 78 7.95 -4.26 4.02
C PRO A 78 9.10 -3.46 3.39
N PHE A 79 8.78 -2.46 2.57
CA PHE A 79 9.77 -1.56 1.96
C PHE A 79 10.56 -0.77 3.00
N ARG A 80 9.89 -0.06 3.92
CA ARG A 80 10.57 0.76 4.93
C ARG A 80 11.35 -0.09 5.91
N ASP A 81 10.84 -1.27 6.29
CA ASP A 81 11.59 -2.20 7.14
C ASP A 81 12.94 -2.57 6.50
N PHE A 82 12.94 -2.93 5.22
CA PHE A 82 14.15 -3.20 4.45
C PHE A 82 15.07 -1.97 4.40
N CYS A 83 14.56 -0.82 3.97
CA CYS A 83 15.36 0.40 3.83
C CYS A 83 16.00 0.83 5.16
N VAL A 84 15.25 0.79 6.26
CA VAL A 84 15.76 1.14 7.59
C VAL A 84 16.88 0.20 8.01
N ALA A 85 16.73 -1.12 7.79
CA ALA A 85 17.77 -2.08 8.11
C ALA A 85 19.07 -1.79 7.33
N LYS A 86 18.97 -1.46 6.04
CA LYS A 86 20.14 -1.10 5.21
C LYS A 86 20.76 0.22 5.64
N LEU A 87 19.94 1.24 5.89
CA LEU A 87 20.40 2.53 6.41
C LEU A 87 21.12 2.40 7.76
N ILE A 88 20.66 1.52 8.67
CA ILE A 88 21.36 1.25 9.94
C ILE A 88 22.76 0.67 9.70
N ILE A 89 22.91 -0.24 8.72
CA ILE A 89 24.21 -0.82 8.38
C ILE A 89 25.13 0.25 7.78
N LEU A 90 24.63 1.04 6.83
CA LEU A 90 25.36 2.16 6.22
C LEU A 90 25.77 3.21 7.26
N ALA A 91 24.88 3.48 8.23
CA ALA A 91 25.11 4.42 9.33
C ALA A 91 26.28 4.05 10.25
N ARG A 92 26.71 2.77 10.26
CA ARG A 92 27.92 2.34 10.98
C ARG A 92 29.20 2.92 10.37
N LYS A 93 29.17 3.24 9.07
CA LYS A 93 30.30 3.81 8.33
C LYS A 93 30.18 5.33 8.21
N ASP A 94 28.99 5.85 7.96
CA ASP A 94 28.73 7.28 7.83
C ASP A 94 27.39 7.65 8.46
N LYS A 95 27.41 8.58 9.42
CA LYS A 95 26.21 9.03 10.15
C LYS A 95 25.20 9.76 9.26
N CYS A 96 25.53 10.17 8.04
CA CYS A 96 24.56 10.78 7.12
C CYS A 96 23.37 9.85 6.81
N TYR A 97 23.58 8.53 6.83
CA TYR A 97 22.55 7.49 6.62
C TYR A 97 21.68 7.23 7.85
N GLN A 98 21.94 7.88 8.99
CA GLN A 98 21.28 7.57 10.26
C GLN A 98 19.74 7.71 10.14
N PRO A 99 18.97 6.60 10.22
CA PRO A 99 17.51 6.65 10.03
C PRO A 99 16.74 6.90 11.33
N LEU A 100 17.41 6.76 12.48
CA LEU A 100 16.82 6.91 13.81
C LEU A 100 17.33 8.15 14.54
N LYS A 101 16.44 8.89 15.19
CA LYS A 101 16.75 9.96 16.15
C LYS A 101 16.07 9.63 17.48
N ASN A 102 16.82 9.54 18.58
CA ASN A 102 16.29 9.15 19.90
C ASN A 102 15.50 7.82 19.89
N ARG A 103 16.01 6.82 19.16
CA ARG A 103 15.39 5.49 18.97
C ARG A 103 14.03 5.48 18.24
N THR A 104 13.61 6.60 17.64
CA THR A 104 12.44 6.67 16.78
C THR A 104 12.84 7.02 15.35
N TYR A 105 11.97 6.70 14.39
CA TYR A 105 12.17 7.12 13.00
C TYR A 105 12.26 8.64 12.91
N ARG A 106 13.19 9.13 12.08
CA ARG A 106 13.25 10.56 11.77
C ARG A 106 12.00 11.00 11.02
N LYS A 107 11.62 12.27 11.20
CA LYS A 107 10.49 12.88 10.49
C LYS A 107 10.70 12.90 8.97
N ASP A 108 11.95 13.05 8.54
CA ASP A 108 12.40 13.08 7.15
C ASP A 108 12.88 11.71 6.64
N LEU A 109 12.42 10.59 7.24
CA LEU A 109 12.87 9.24 6.84
C LEU A 109 12.62 8.95 5.36
N ASN A 110 11.50 9.40 4.77
CA ASN A 110 11.24 9.19 3.34
C ASN A 110 12.25 9.96 2.47
N GLU A 111 12.59 11.20 2.84
CA GLU A 111 13.61 12.00 2.13
C GLU A 111 14.97 11.33 2.23
N LEU A 112 15.32 10.81 3.41
CA LEU A 112 16.56 10.08 3.61
C LEU A 112 16.61 8.81 2.75
N ILE A 113 15.54 8.02 2.71
CA ILE A 113 15.46 6.83 1.85
C ILE A 113 15.62 7.24 0.39
N TYR A 114 14.87 8.26 -0.05
CA TYR A 114 14.93 8.78 -1.42
C TYR A 114 16.36 9.17 -1.84
N LEU A 115 17.05 9.95 -1.02
CA LEU A 115 18.42 10.41 -1.29
C LEU A 115 19.44 9.27 -1.43
N TYR A 116 19.21 8.15 -0.77
CA TYR A 116 20.16 7.04 -0.70
C TYR A 116 19.60 5.73 -1.28
N LEU A 117 18.62 5.81 -2.18
CA LEU A 117 18.00 4.64 -2.82
C LEU A 117 19.03 3.70 -3.45
N ASP A 118 19.98 4.25 -4.23
CA ASP A 118 21.00 3.45 -4.92
C ASP A 118 21.95 2.75 -3.94
N ASP A 119 22.26 3.37 -2.80
CA ASP A 119 23.10 2.75 -1.77
C ASP A 119 22.35 1.66 -0.99
N ILE A 120 21.06 1.89 -0.71
CA ILE A 120 20.19 0.93 -0.01
C ILE A 120 20.04 -0.36 -0.83
N PHE A 121 19.87 -0.23 -2.15
CA PHE A 121 19.60 -1.34 -3.05
C PHE A 121 20.84 -1.91 -3.75
N ARG A 122 22.05 -1.41 -3.44
CA ARG A 122 23.29 -1.95 -3.99
C ARG A 122 23.45 -3.44 -3.64
N GLY A 123 23.45 -4.32 -4.64
CA GLY A 123 23.46 -5.78 -4.47
C GLY A 123 22.08 -6.39 -4.18
N TYR A 124 21.00 -5.62 -4.31
CA TYR A 124 19.61 -6.03 -4.17
C TYR A 124 18.75 -5.50 -5.32
N GLU A 125 19.33 -5.39 -6.52
CA GLU A 125 18.69 -4.80 -7.71
C GLU A 125 17.40 -5.54 -8.08
N ASP A 126 17.38 -6.86 -7.93
CA ASP A 126 16.18 -7.67 -8.19
C ASP A 126 15.04 -7.38 -7.21
N LEU A 127 15.35 -7.10 -5.94
CA LEU A 127 14.38 -6.66 -4.96
C LEU A 127 13.89 -5.23 -5.25
N ARG A 128 14.77 -4.35 -5.78
CA ARG A 128 14.38 -3.00 -6.22
C ARG A 128 13.32 -3.09 -7.31
N GLU A 129 13.59 -3.88 -8.35
CA GLU A 129 12.65 -4.07 -9.47
C GLU A 129 11.30 -4.63 -9.00
N LEU A 130 11.31 -5.57 -8.05
CA LEU A 130 10.09 -6.10 -7.44
C LEU A 130 9.30 -5.02 -6.69
N PHE A 131 9.96 -4.18 -5.90
CA PHE A 131 9.30 -3.08 -5.20
C PHE A 131 8.80 -2.00 -6.15
N ASP A 132 9.56 -1.64 -7.19
CA ASP A 132 9.11 -0.69 -8.20
C ASP A 132 7.78 -1.16 -8.82
N LYS A 133 7.74 -2.42 -9.27
CA LYS A 133 6.51 -3.03 -9.79
C LYS A 133 5.38 -3.04 -8.76
N TYR A 134 5.68 -3.39 -7.51
CA TYR A 134 4.68 -3.43 -6.45
C TYR A 134 4.09 -2.04 -6.13
N PHE A 135 4.91 -0.99 -6.12
CA PHE A 135 4.43 0.38 -5.94
C PHE A 135 3.57 0.85 -7.11
N ASP A 136 3.97 0.56 -8.34
CA ASP A 136 3.18 0.89 -9.53
C ASP A 136 1.80 0.23 -9.47
N LEU A 137 1.76 -1.08 -9.19
CA LEU A 137 0.52 -1.83 -9.06
C LEU A 137 -0.34 -1.34 -7.89
N MET A 138 0.27 -1.07 -6.73
CA MET A 138 -0.45 -0.53 -5.58
C MET A 138 -1.13 0.80 -5.94
N TYR A 139 -0.40 1.75 -6.52
CA TYR A 139 -0.95 3.07 -6.84
C TYR A 139 -1.77 3.12 -8.13
N SER A 140 -1.70 2.10 -8.99
CA SER A 140 -2.56 1.98 -10.17
C SER A 140 -4.04 1.82 -9.80
N PHE A 141 -4.34 1.08 -8.71
CA PHE A 141 -5.72 0.63 -8.50
C PHE A 141 -6.17 0.46 -7.05
N SER A 142 -5.32 0.66 -6.04
CA SER A 142 -5.77 0.66 -4.63
C SER A 142 -6.90 1.66 -4.37
N ASN A 143 -6.99 2.72 -5.17
CA ASN A 143 -8.03 3.75 -5.10
C ASN A 143 -9.43 3.28 -5.53
N PHE A 144 -9.56 2.08 -6.11
CA PHE A 144 -10.85 1.47 -6.47
C PHE A 144 -11.44 0.58 -5.37
N MET A 145 -10.87 0.62 -4.17
CA MET A 145 -11.30 -0.18 -3.04
C MET A 145 -11.47 0.70 -1.80
N PRO A 146 -12.36 1.72 -1.87
CA PRO A 146 -12.60 2.64 -0.77
C PRO A 146 -13.05 1.85 0.45
N VAL A 147 -12.46 2.15 1.59
CA VAL A 147 -12.76 1.49 2.88
C VAL A 147 -13.43 2.49 3.82
N PRO A 148 -14.14 2.01 4.86
CA PRO A 148 -14.78 2.89 5.83
C PRO A 148 -13.77 3.83 6.51
N ARG A 149 -14.24 5.00 6.93
CA ARG A 149 -13.41 5.92 7.72
C ARG A 149 -12.86 5.22 8.97
N TYR A 150 -11.57 5.45 9.23
CA TYR A 150 -10.81 4.81 10.31
C TYR A 150 -10.56 3.31 10.14
N PHE A 151 -10.75 2.74 8.95
CA PHE A 151 -10.38 1.35 8.66
C PHE A 151 -8.87 1.13 8.87
N ASN A 152 -8.02 2.04 8.38
CA ASN A 152 -6.58 2.05 8.67
C ASN A 152 -6.24 2.59 10.07
N GLY A 153 -7.23 3.13 10.78
CA GLY A 153 -7.06 3.72 12.11
C GLY A 153 -6.76 5.22 12.07
N SER A 154 -6.33 5.75 13.20
CA SER A 154 -5.84 7.12 13.39
C SER A 154 -4.97 7.15 14.64
N GLU A 155 -4.42 8.32 15.00
CA GLU A 155 -3.65 8.48 16.25
C GLU A 155 -4.39 7.94 17.50
N TRP A 156 -5.73 8.03 17.52
CA TRP A 156 -6.57 7.68 18.68
C TRP A 156 -7.40 6.42 18.46
N LYS A 157 -7.39 5.84 17.26
CA LYS A 157 -8.25 4.70 16.89
C LYS A 157 -7.40 3.62 16.24
N ARG A 158 -7.37 2.44 16.85
CA ARG A 158 -6.60 1.30 16.31
C ARG A 158 -7.33 0.71 15.11
N GLY A 159 -6.66 0.61 13.97
CA GLY A 159 -7.21 0.01 12.74
C GLY A 159 -6.19 -0.92 12.09
N LYS A 160 -6.32 -1.14 10.78
CA LYS A 160 -5.36 -1.93 9.99
C LYS A 160 -3.95 -1.35 10.04
N GLY A 161 -3.77 -0.04 10.16
CA GLY A 161 -2.45 0.59 10.25
C GLY A 161 -1.78 0.52 11.62
N ASP A 162 -2.37 -0.17 12.61
CA ASP A 162 -1.81 -0.24 13.96
C ASP A 162 -0.53 -1.10 13.99
N TRP A 163 0.60 -0.45 14.24
CA TRP A 163 1.91 -1.08 14.26
C TRP A 163 2.01 -2.29 15.22
N LYS A 164 1.30 -2.25 16.35
CA LYS A 164 1.41 -3.29 17.38
C LYS A 164 0.47 -4.47 17.13
N LEU A 165 -0.69 -4.22 16.51
CA LEU A 165 -1.70 -5.25 16.30
C LEU A 165 -1.51 -6.04 15.02
N ASN A 166 -1.12 -5.37 13.93
CA ASN A 166 -1.17 -5.97 12.58
C ASN A 166 -0.17 -5.37 11.60
N LYS A 167 0.48 -4.23 11.92
CA LYS A 167 1.53 -3.62 11.11
C LYS A 167 1.10 -3.36 9.66
N ASP A 168 -0.17 -3.03 9.44
CA ASP A 168 -0.76 -2.81 8.11
C ASP A 168 -0.85 -4.02 7.19
N TYR A 169 -0.62 -5.23 7.70
CA TYR A 169 -0.84 -6.47 6.96
C TYR A 169 -2.33 -6.87 6.97
N PRO A 170 -2.95 -7.07 5.79
CA PRO A 170 -4.37 -7.42 5.69
C PRO A 170 -4.76 -8.70 6.45
N SER A 171 -3.97 -9.77 6.31
CA SER A 171 -4.20 -11.05 6.99
C SER A 171 -4.31 -10.91 8.50
N LEU A 172 -3.33 -10.25 9.12
CA LEU A 172 -3.34 -9.98 10.55
C LEU A 172 -4.48 -9.07 10.98
N PHE A 173 -4.90 -8.13 10.12
CA PHE A 173 -6.08 -7.34 10.41
C PHE A 173 -7.35 -8.19 10.40
N LEU A 174 -7.51 -9.12 9.47
CA LEU A 174 -8.64 -10.07 9.48
C LEU A 174 -8.64 -10.97 10.72
N ASP A 175 -7.47 -11.45 11.14
CA ASP A 175 -7.35 -12.20 12.40
C ASP A 175 -7.83 -11.36 13.60
N ASN A 176 -7.41 -10.11 13.67
CA ASN A 176 -7.86 -9.16 14.70
C ASN A 176 -9.36 -8.85 14.60
N LEU A 177 -9.96 -8.85 13.40
CA LEU A 177 -11.41 -8.66 13.26
C LEU A 177 -12.19 -9.88 13.79
N ASN A 178 -11.61 -11.07 13.69
CA ASN A 178 -12.19 -12.32 14.19
C ASN A 178 -11.95 -12.58 15.68
N ASP A 179 -10.98 -11.91 16.29
CA ASP A 179 -10.74 -11.94 17.74
C ASP A 179 -11.66 -10.95 18.47
N GLU A 180 -12.63 -11.49 19.23
CA GLU A 180 -13.58 -10.68 20.01
C GLU A 180 -12.92 -9.79 21.07
N THR A 181 -11.71 -10.15 21.51
CA THR A 181 -10.93 -9.39 22.49
C THR A 181 -10.03 -8.32 21.86
N SER A 182 -9.96 -8.28 20.52
CA SER A 182 -9.12 -7.31 19.82
C SER A 182 -9.59 -5.88 20.04
N SER A 183 -8.61 -5.00 20.21
CA SER A 183 -8.82 -3.56 20.45
C SER A 183 -9.04 -2.73 19.19
N VAL A 184 -9.33 -3.37 18.04
CA VAL A 184 -9.64 -2.68 16.78
C VAL A 184 -10.90 -1.82 16.95
N TYR A 185 -10.79 -0.55 16.59
CA TYR A 185 -11.91 0.39 16.57
C TYR A 185 -12.95 -0.05 15.53
N ASN A 186 -14.23 -0.01 15.91
CA ASN A 186 -15.34 -0.46 15.05
C ASN A 186 -15.18 -1.89 14.50
N ARG A 187 -14.54 -2.81 15.27
CA ARG A 187 -14.25 -4.20 14.86
C ARG A 187 -15.41 -4.87 14.11
N GLU A 188 -16.60 -4.93 14.71
CA GLU A 188 -17.75 -5.59 14.09
C GLU A 188 -18.21 -4.93 12.78
N LYS A 189 -18.25 -3.59 12.73
CA LYS A 189 -18.61 -2.88 11.50
C LYS A 189 -17.58 -3.13 10.39
N ASN A 190 -16.29 -3.13 10.73
CA ASN A 190 -15.20 -3.39 9.78
C ASN A 190 -15.22 -4.85 9.30
N LYS A 191 -15.56 -5.80 10.16
CA LYS A 191 -15.74 -7.22 9.81
C LYS A 191 -16.87 -7.40 8.80
N VAL A 192 -18.07 -6.90 9.11
CA VAL A 192 -19.22 -6.97 8.21
C VAL A 192 -18.92 -6.30 6.87
N TRP A 193 -18.30 -5.12 6.90
CA TRP A 193 -17.90 -4.43 5.69
C TRP A 193 -16.94 -5.27 4.83
N LEU A 194 -15.91 -5.84 5.46
CA LEU A 194 -14.91 -6.64 4.77
C LEU A 194 -15.54 -7.90 4.14
N GLU A 195 -16.32 -8.66 4.92
CA GLU A 195 -17.03 -9.85 4.43
C GLU A 195 -17.96 -9.53 3.25
N THR A 196 -18.60 -8.36 3.26
CA THR A 196 -19.48 -7.91 2.18
C THR A 196 -18.71 -7.51 0.91
N ASN A 197 -17.54 -6.89 1.05
CA ASN A 197 -16.82 -6.26 -0.07
C ASN A 197 -15.67 -7.10 -0.63
N MET A 198 -15.23 -8.15 0.06
CA MET A 198 -14.11 -8.99 -0.37
C MET A 198 -14.30 -9.59 -1.77
N GLU A 199 -15.52 -10.03 -2.07
CA GLU A 199 -15.88 -10.55 -3.39
C GLU A 199 -16.01 -9.44 -4.44
N LYS A 200 -16.70 -8.35 -4.09
CA LYS A 200 -16.88 -7.17 -4.97
C LYS A 200 -15.56 -6.63 -5.47
N TYR A 201 -14.59 -6.52 -4.56
CA TYR A 201 -13.27 -5.99 -4.87
C TYR A 201 -12.25 -7.05 -5.27
N ASN A 202 -12.60 -8.34 -5.21
CA ASN A 202 -11.72 -9.46 -5.50
C ASN A 202 -10.40 -9.37 -4.73
N ILE A 203 -10.52 -9.37 -3.39
CA ILE A 203 -9.40 -9.19 -2.45
C ILE A 203 -9.29 -10.35 -1.45
N LYS A 204 -9.85 -11.52 -1.75
CA LYS A 204 -9.78 -12.65 -0.81
C LYS A 204 -8.34 -13.13 -0.61
N GLU A 205 -7.61 -13.34 -1.70
CA GLU A 205 -6.21 -13.77 -1.66
C GLU A 205 -5.31 -12.74 -0.96
N MET A 206 -5.63 -11.46 -1.10
CA MET A 206 -4.95 -10.36 -0.43
C MET A 206 -4.96 -10.50 1.09
N TYR A 207 -6.07 -10.95 1.65
CA TYR A 207 -6.22 -11.21 3.09
C TYR A 207 -5.72 -12.59 3.52
N ALA A 208 -5.37 -13.47 2.57
CA ALA A 208 -4.69 -14.73 2.84
C ALA A 208 -3.16 -14.61 2.78
N LEU A 209 -2.63 -13.47 2.31
CA LEU A 209 -1.19 -13.24 2.21
C LEU A 209 -0.58 -13.02 3.60
N ASN A 210 0.22 -13.98 4.04
CA ASN A 210 0.92 -13.89 5.32
C ASN A 210 2.03 -12.84 5.26
N PRO A 211 2.32 -12.13 6.37
CA PRO A 211 3.48 -11.25 6.46
C PRO A 211 4.78 -12.00 6.15
N PRO A 212 5.81 -11.32 5.61
CA PRO A 212 7.12 -11.95 5.33
C PRO A 212 7.85 -12.41 6.61
N TYR A 213 7.46 -11.88 7.77
CA TYR A 213 7.98 -12.20 9.10
C TYR A 213 7.02 -11.69 10.18
N SER A 214 7.18 -12.18 11.41
CA SER A 214 6.34 -11.85 12.57
C SER A 214 6.28 -10.35 12.88
N ILE A 215 5.15 -9.87 13.44
CA ILE A 215 4.90 -8.44 13.75
C ILE A 215 6.01 -7.81 14.61
N GLY A 216 6.52 -8.56 15.60
CA GLY A 216 7.56 -8.11 16.52
C GLY A 216 8.97 -8.08 15.92
N GLU A 217 9.13 -8.54 14.68
CA GLU A 217 10.41 -8.64 14.03
C GLU A 217 10.67 -7.50 13.04
N TYR A 218 11.96 -7.23 12.87
CA TYR A 218 12.47 -6.37 11.81
C TYR A 218 13.13 -7.21 10.73
N TYR A 219 13.28 -6.62 9.54
CA TYR A 219 14.03 -7.23 8.45
C TYR A 219 15.50 -7.49 8.84
N SER A 220 16.04 -8.61 8.38
CA SER A 220 17.46 -8.98 8.35
C SER A 220 17.73 -9.72 7.03
N ASP A 221 19.00 -9.84 6.63
CA ASP A 221 19.34 -10.47 5.35
C ASP A 221 18.94 -11.95 5.26
N GLU A 222 18.85 -12.62 6.41
CA GLU A 222 18.32 -13.99 6.52
C GLU A 222 16.85 -14.09 6.07
N LYS A 223 16.11 -12.98 6.09
CA LYS A 223 14.69 -12.88 5.68
C LYS A 223 14.52 -12.38 4.24
N LEU A 224 15.61 -12.22 3.49
CA LEU A 224 15.56 -11.71 2.12
C LEU A 224 14.67 -12.57 1.22
N LEU A 225 14.75 -13.89 1.33
CA LEU A 225 13.94 -14.80 0.52
C LEU A 225 12.45 -14.62 0.83
N ASN A 226 12.06 -14.67 2.11
CA ASN A 226 10.66 -14.47 2.52
C ASN A 226 10.11 -13.11 2.08
N LEU A 227 10.94 -12.06 2.15
CA LEU A 227 10.55 -10.72 1.68
C LEU A 227 10.31 -10.72 0.17
N LYS A 228 11.20 -11.33 -0.62
CA LYS A 228 11.04 -11.44 -2.07
C LYS A 228 9.78 -12.23 -2.43
N GLU A 229 9.57 -13.37 -1.81
CA GLU A 229 8.38 -14.20 -2.01
C GLU A 229 7.10 -13.44 -1.67
N PHE A 230 7.06 -12.72 -0.55
CA PHE A 230 5.94 -11.87 -0.18
C PHE A 230 5.63 -10.80 -1.24
N VAL A 231 6.65 -10.07 -1.71
CA VAL A 231 6.45 -9.01 -2.71
C VAL A 231 6.04 -9.60 -4.06
N GLN A 232 6.63 -10.73 -4.47
CA GLN A 232 6.25 -11.44 -5.69
C GLN A 232 4.79 -11.89 -5.65
N GLU A 233 4.36 -12.44 -4.52
CA GLU A 233 2.99 -12.92 -4.35
C GLU A 233 1.99 -11.76 -4.29
N ALA A 234 2.34 -10.68 -3.60
CA ALA A 234 1.55 -9.44 -3.62
C ALA A 234 1.35 -8.90 -5.04
N VAL A 235 2.43 -8.85 -5.83
CA VAL A 235 2.41 -8.45 -7.24
C VAL A 235 1.49 -9.38 -8.04
N ARG A 236 1.64 -10.71 -7.92
CA ARG A 236 0.83 -11.71 -8.62
C ARG A 236 -0.67 -11.50 -8.33
N ILE A 237 -1.03 -11.38 -7.06
CA ILE A 237 -2.43 -11.21 -6.62
C ILE A 237 -3.04 -9.93 -7.21
N ILE A 238 -2.30 -8.81 -7.21
CA ILE A 238 -2.80 -7.55 -7.78
C ILE A 238 -2.97 -7.66 -9.30
N GLU A 239 -2.03 -8.30 -10.00
CA GLU A 239 -2.12 -8.49 -11.46
C GLU A 239 -3.28 -9.41 -11.87
N GLU A 240 -3.50 -10.51 -11.14
CA GLU A 240 -4.61 -11.44 -11.42
C GLU A 240 -5.96 -10.77 -11.22
N ARG A 241 -6.08 -9.95 -10.17
CA ARG A 241 -7.26 -9.12 -9.95
C ARG A 241 -7.58 -8.24 -11.17
N PHE A 242 -6.58 -7.68 -11.85
CA PHE A 242 -6.81 -6.89 -13.07
C PHE A 242 -7.27 -7.71 -14.25
N LYS A 243 -6.71 -8.90 -14.45
CA LYS A 243 -7.09 -9.82 -15.53
C LYS A 243 -8.55 -10.24 -15.42
N GLU A 244 -8.98 -10.62 -14.22
CA GLU A 244 -10.37 -11.02 -14.00
C GLU A 244 -11.36 -9.89 -14.25
N GLN A 245 -11.01 -8.66 -13.86
CA GLN A 245 -11.84 -7.49 -14.12
C GLN A 245 -11.97 -7.17 -15.61
N GLN A 246 -10.92 -7.36 -16.40
CA GLN A 246 -10.98 -7.20 -17.85
C GLN A 246 -11.93 -8.21 -18.50
N SER A 247 -11.92 -9.46 -18.02
CA SER A 247 -12.84 -10.50 -18.52
C SER A 247 -14.33 -10.22 -18.27
N ARG A 248 -14.64 -9.44 -17.21
CA ARG A 248 -16.01 -9.01 -16.89
C ARG A 248 -16.47 -7.85 -17.77
N LEU A 249 -15.57 -6.93 -18.13
CA LEU A 249 -15.87 -5.79 -19.00
C LEU A 249 -16.07 -6.20 -20.47
N CYS A 250 -15.42 -7.26 -20.94
CA CYS A 250 -15.56 -7.75 -22.33
C CYS A 250 -16.79 -8.65 -22.56
N LYS A 251 -17.64 -8.88 -21.55
CA LYS A 251 -18.85 -9.72 -21.64
C LYS A 251 -20.15 -8.92 -21.86
N PHE A 252 -20.04 -7.60 -22.02
CA PHE A 252 -21.12 -6.66 -22.35
C PHE A 252 -20.71 -5.82 -23.55
#